data_AF-A0A2E6W540-F1
#
_entry.id   AF-A0A2E6W540-F1
#
_cell.length_a   1.000
_cell.length_b   1.000
_cell.length_c   1.000
_cell.angle_alpha   90.00
_cell.angle_beta   90.00
_cell.angle_gamma   90.00
#
_symmetry.space_group_name_H-M   'P 1'
#
loop_
_entity.id
_entity.type
_entity.pdbx_description
1 polymer ?
#
loop_
_entity_poly.entity_id
_entity_poly.type
_entity_poly.pdbx_seq_one_letter_code
_entity_poly.pdbx_strand_id
1 'polypeptide(L)'
;MKFAFCIGNGESRTGFHVEDLRDHGEIYGANAIFRDYPVDHLVCCDRQMAMETVKHGYTGTVYTRKEWYSFFPYDNFKCLPELPWPEEQKWTQAFHTGSGLHAVNLALQNGADIVVLIGHDFWDTEGKHNNIYKGTENYWGIEHHAIDPSFWIKQFELFFNYAPDIQFVFCQPRIEHWRKPDGWQFENVQFENLGSIVDALDQS
;
A
#
# COMPACT_ATOMS: atom_id res chain seq x y z
N MET A 1 -2.69 -20.09 -6.75
CA MET A 1 -1.90 -19.09 -6.03
C MET A 1 -2.65 -17.78 -6.12
N LYS A 2 -2.95 -17.15 -4.98
CA LYS A 2 -3.71 -15.91 -4.92
C LYS A 2 -2.74 -14.73 -4.78
N PHE A 3 -2.49 -14.05 -5.89
CA PHE A 3 -1.72 -12.80 -5.88
C PHE A 3 -2.58 -11.64 -5.37
N ALA A 4 -1.98 -10.83 -4.51
CA ALA A 4 -2.52 -9.55 -4.08
C ALA A 4 -1.50 -8.44 -4.36
N PHE A 5 -1.90 -7.47 -5.17
CA PHE A 5 -1.07 -6.33 -5.55
C PHE A 5 -1.39 -5.14 -4.65
N CYS A 6 -0.54 -4.90 -3.66
CA CYS A 6 -0.64 -3.76 -2.76
C CYS A 6 0.11 -2.56 -3.35
N ILE A 7 -0.66 -1.54 -3.75
CA ILE A 7 -0.13 -0.38 -4.46
C ILE A 7 -0.07 0.83 -3.53
N GLY A 8 1.15 1.16 -3.10
CA GLY A 8 1.51 2.39 -2.41
C GLY A 8 1.59 3.59 -3.36
N ASN A 9 1.97 4.77 -2.86
CA ASN A 9 1.97 6.02 -3.64
C ASN A 9 3.37 6.62 -3.85
N GLY A 10 4.42 5.84 -3.62
CA GLY A 10 5.79 6.26 -3.93
C GLY A 10 6.00 6.57 -5.42
N GLU A 11 6.96 7.43 -5.71
CA GLU A 11 7.34 7.85 -7.07
C GLU A 11 8.00 6.72 -7.86
N SER A 12 8.47 5.65 -7.21
CA SER A 12 9.06 4.49 -7.88
C SER A 12 8.13 3.82 -8.90
N ARG A 13 6.80 3.94 -8.72
CA ARG A 13 5.82 3.39 -9.66
C ARG A 13 5.40 4.36 -10.77
N THR A 14 6.08 5.50 -10.89
CA THR A 14 5.79 6.46 -11.97
C THR A 14 5.97 5.79 -13.32
N GLY A 15 4.94 5.86 -14.17
CA GLY A 15 4.95 5.23 -15.49
C GLY A 15 4.62 3.74 -15.51
N PHE A 16 4.45 3.09 -14.36
CA PHE A 16 3.95 1.71 -14.30
C PHE A 16 2.43 1.69 -14.51
N HIS A 17 1.96 0.84 -15.42
CA HIS A 17 0.53 0.70 -15.73
C HIS A 17 -0.11 -0.36 -14.82
N VAL A 18 -0.79 0.10 -13.77
CA VAL A 18 -1.34 -0.80 -12.72
C VAL A 18 -2.37 -1.78 -13.26
N GLU A 19 -3.09 -1.42 -14.33
CA GLU A 19 -4.08 -2.30 -14.97
C GLU A 19 -3.47 -3.57 -15.57
N ASP A 20 -2.19 -3.58 -15.91
CA ASP A 20 -1.50 -4.78 -16.43
C ASP A 20 -1.49 -5.92 -15.39
N LEU A 21 -1.78 -5.63 -14.11
CA LEU A 21 -1.85 -6.62 -13.04
C LEU A 21 -3.24 -7.28 -12.90
N ARG A 22 -4.29 -6.72 -13.52
CA ARG A 22 -5.68 -7.07 -13.23
C ARG A 22 -6.02 -8.52 -13.53
N ASP A 23 -5.43 -9.08 -14.58
CA ASP A 23 -5.69 -10.47 -14.98
C ASP A 23 -4.92 -11.50 -14.13
N HIS A 24 -4.04 -11.04 -13.23
CA HIS A 24 -3.18 -11.91 -12.43
C HIS A 24 -3.58 -11.98 -10.95
N GLY A 25 -4.44 -11.09 -10.46
CA GLY A 25 -4.79 -11.04 -9.04
C GLY A 25 -5.58 -9.81 -8.62
N GLU A 26 -5.85 -9.71 -7.32
CA GLU A 26 -6.64 -8.59 -6.74
C GLU A 26 -5.74 -7.38 -6.47
N ILE A 27 -6.24 -6.18 -6.79
CA ILE A 27 -5.53 -4.92 -6.62
C ILE A 27 -6.04 -4.19 -5.37
N TYR A 28 -5.13 -3.97 -4.43
CA TYR A 28 -5.36 -3.26 -3.18
C TYR A 28 -4.68 -1.90 -3.25
N GLY A 29 -5.47 -0.86 -3.51
CA GLY A 29 -4.99 0.49 -3.78
C GLY A 29 -4.96 1.39 -2.55
N ALA A 30 -3.96 2.27 -2.44
CA ALA A 30 -3.88 3.27 -1.38
C ALA A 30 -4.29 4.68 -1.81
N ASN A 31 -5.17 5.31 -1.02
CA ASN A 31 -5.52 6.73 -1.09
C ASN A 31 -5.88 7.21 -2.50
N ALA A 32 -5.02 7.99 -3.17
CA ALA A 32 -5.35 8.71 -4.41
C ALA A 32 -5.19 7.87 -5.69
N ILE A 33 -4.83 6.59 -5.58
CA ILE A 33 -4.74 5.71 -6.75
C ILE A 33 -6.03 5.62 -7.56
N PHE A 34 -7.19 5.78 -6.93
CA PHE A 34 -8.49 5.77 -7.62
C PHE A 34 -8.64 6.88 -8.67
N ARG A 35 -7.79 7.92 -8.62
CA ARG A 35 -7.78 9.00 -9.61
C ARG A 35 -7.28 8.53 -10.97
N ASP A 36 -6.42 7.51 -10.97
CA ASP A 36 -5.77 7.00 -12.17
C ASP A 36 -6.32 5.62 -12.57
N TYR A 37 -6.63 4.77 -11.58
CA TYR A 37 -6.95 3.36 -11.79
C TYR A 37 -8.13 2.89 -10.93
N PRO A 38 -9.08 2.11 -11.48
CA PRO A 38 -9.96 1.30 -10.66
C PRO A 38 -9.14 0.25 -9.87
N VAL A 39 -9.58 -0.06 -8.66
CA VAL A 39 -8.97 -1.08 -7.80
C VAL A 39 -10.08 -1.89 -7.14
N ASP A 40 -9.78 -3.13 -6.74
CA ASP A 40 -10.78 -4.02 -6.13
C ASP A 40 -11.07 -3.60 -4.68
N HIS A 41 -10.01 -3.20 -3.97
CA HIS A 41 -10.08 -2.73 -2.59
C HIS A 41 -9.31 -1.41 -2.43
N LEU A 42 -10.02 -0.29 -2.31
CA LEU A 42 -9.41 1.01 -2.05
C LEU A 42 -9.30 1.28 -0.55
N VAL A 43 -8.12 1.68 -0.07
CA VAL A 43 -7.90 2.03 1.33
C VAL A 43 -7.68 3.54 1.49
N CYS A 44 -8.55 4.19 2.25
CA CYS A 44 -8.48 5.61 2.59
C CYS A 44 -8.48 5.78 4.11
N CYS A 45 -7.30 5.82 4.71
CA CYS A 45 -7.13 5.97 6.16
C CYS A 45 -7.53 7.36 6.69
N ASP A 46 -7.33 8.41 5.89
CA ASP A 46 -7.67 9.77 6.27
C ASP A 46 -9.10 10.10 5.85
N ARG A 47 -9.86 10.73 6.74
CA ARG A 47 -11.26 11.11 6.47
C ARG A 47 -11.37 11.98 5.21
N GLN A 48 -10.43 12.90 4.98
CA GLN A 48 -10.46 13.78 3.81
C GLN A 48 -10.24 13.00 2.50
N MET A 49 -9.32 12.03 2.49
CA MET A 49 -9.13 11.13 1.35
C MET A 49 -10.38 10.30 1.07
N ALA A 50 -11.02 9.76 2.11
CA ALA A 50 -12.26 9.01 1.99
C ALA A 50 -13.43 9.88 1.51
N MET A 51 -13.52 11.14 1.93
CA MET A 51 -14.51 12.10 1.42
C MET A 51 -14.28 12.46 -0.05
N GLU A 52 -13.03 12.44 -0.50
CA GLU A 52 -12.70 12.71 -1.90
C GLU A 52 -13.28 11.66 -2.85
N THR A 53 -13.31 10.38 -2.44
CA THR A 53 -13.90 9.31 -3.26
C THR A 53 -15.40 9.53 -3.44
N VAL A 54 -16.09 9.98 -2.38
CA VAL A 54 -17.51 10.37 -2.43
C VAL A 54 -17.72 11.55 -3.38
N LYS A 55 -16.90 12.60 -3.25
CA LYS A 55 -16.96 13.81 -4.11
C LYS A 55 -16.82 13.47 -5.60
N HIS A 56 -16.02 12.46 -5.93
CA HIS A 56 -15.80 12.01 -7.31
C HIS A 56 -16.75 10.89 -7.76
N GLY A 57 -17.72 10.49 -6.93
CA GLY A 57 -18.68 9.43 -7.28
C GLY A 57 -18.03 8.05 -7.47
N TYR A 58 -16.94 7.77 -6.75
CA TYR A 58 -16.27 6.48 -6.82
C TYR A 58 -17.17 5.37 -6.25
N THR A 59 -17.41 4.33 -7.06
CA THR A 59 -18.35 3.25 -6.75
C THR A 59 -17.68 1.96 -6.27
N GLY A 60 -16.35 1.85 -6.38
CA GLY A 60 -15.59 0.71 -5.89
C GLY A 60 -15.62 0.59 -4.36
N THR A 61 -15.15 -0.54 -3.83
CA THR A 61 -15.14 -0.77 -2.37
C THR A 61 -14.09 0.12 -1.71
N VAL A 62 -14.51 0.91 -0.71
CA VAL A 62 -13.62 1.80 0.06
C VAL A 62 -13.54 1.34 1.50
N TYR A 63 -12.33 1.14 2.00
CA TYR A 63 -12.05 0.85 3.40
C TYR A 63 -11.53 2.10 4.10
N THR A 64 -12.11 2.43 5.25
CA THR A 64 -11.64 3.54 6.10
C THR A 64 -11.58 3.13 7.56
N ARG A 65 -10.95 3.96 8.39
CA ARG A 65 -10.76 3.66 9.82
C ARG A 65 -12.09 3.67 10.56
N LYS A 66 -12.17 2.89 11.63
CA LYS A 66 -13.35 2.84 12.51
C LYS A 66 -13.75 4.21 13.05
N GLU A 67 -12.77 5.10 13.30
CA GLU A 67 -13.00 6.47 13.77
C GLU A 67 -13.76 7.33 12.75
N TRP A 68 -13.61 7.01 11.46
CA TRP A 68 -14.22 7.76 10.36
C TRP A 68 -15.40 7.05 9.72
N TYR A 69 -15.55 5.75 9.92
CA TYR A 69 -16.53 4.92 9.21
C TYR A 69 -17.97 5.43 9.33
N SER A 70 -18.38 5.92 10.50
CA SER A 70 -19.73 6.45 10.73
C SER A 70 -20.08 7.68 9.89
N PHE A 71 -19.10 8.36 9.28
CA PHE A 71 -19.32 9.49 8.37
C PHE A 71 -19.69 9.07 6.95
N PHE A 72 -19.60 7.77 6.63
CA PHE A 72 -19.79 7.24 5.28
C PHE A 72 -20.93 6.22 5.25
N PRO A 73 -22.20 6.67 5.28
CA PRO A 73 -23.38 5.80 5.21
C PRO A 73 -23.66 5.33 3.77
N TYR A 74 -22.63 4.83 3.08
CA TYR A 74 -22.68 4.36 1.70
C TYR A 74 -22.38 2.87 1.65
N ASP A 75 -23.11 2.11 0.84
CA ASP A 75 -23.03 0.64 0.79
C ASP A 75 -21.64 0.12 0.37
N ASN A 76 -20.89 0.90 -0.41
CA ASN A 76 -19.55 0.55 -0.85
C ASN A 76 -18.45 0.84 0.19
N PHE A 77 -18.78 1.43 1.34
CA PHE A 77 -17.82 1.69 2.41
C PHE A 77 -17.78 0.56 3.43
N LYS A 78 -16.56 0.20 3.83
CA LYS A 78 -16.27 -0.81 4.85
C LYS A 78 -15.33 -0.25 5.92
N CYS A 79 -15.47 -0.75 7.14
CA CYS A 79 -14.48 -0.50 8.17
C CYS A 79 -13.24 -1.36 7.91
N LEU A 80 -12.05 -0.79 8.10
CA LEU A 80 -10.79 -1.54 8.09
C LEU A 80 -10.83 -2.63 9.17
N PRO A 81 -10.33 -3.85 8.86
CA PRO A 81 -10.13 -4.87 9.87
C PRO A 81 -9.04 -4.46 10.86
N GLU A 82 -9.06 -5.08 12.03
CA GLU A 82 -8.03 -4.89 13.05
C GLU A 82 -6.67 -5.42 12.55
N LEU A 83 -5.58 -4.87 13.09
CA LEU A 83 -4.25 -5.39 12.84
C LEU A 83 -4.05 -6.69 13.63
N PRO A 84 -3.25 -7.64 13.13
CA PRO A 84 -3.12 -8.97 13.75
C PRO A 84 -2.18 -9.00 14.97
N TRP A 85 -1.94 -7.86 15.62
CA TRP A 85 -1.07 -7.74 16.78
C TRP A 85 -1.62 -6.72 17.80
N PRO A 86 -1.16 -6.78 19.07
CA PRO A 86 -1.53 -5.80 20.08
C PRO A 86 -1.01 -4.38 19.77
N GLU A 87 -1.84 -3.37 20.05
CA GLU A 87 -1.53 -1.96 19.79
C GLU A 87 -0.84 -1.25 20.98
N GLU A 88 0.19 -1.88 21.56
CA GLU A 88 0.83 -1.41 22.80
C GLU A 88 1.73 -0.19 22.62
N GLN A 89 2.38 -0.07 21.47
CA GLN A 89 3.31 1.02 21.16
C GLN A 89 2.75 1.89 20.03
N LYS A 90 3.14 3.17 19.99
CA LYS A 90 2.65 4.12 18.99
C LYS A 90 2.77 3.60 17.55
N TRP A 91 3.88 2.95 17.21
CA TRP A 91 4.09 2.41 15.86
C TRP A 91 3.34 1.10 15.59
N THR A 92 2.81 0.42 16.61
CA THR A 92 1.95 -0.76 16.46
C THR A 92 0.47 -0.40 16.31
N GLN A 93 0.08 0.83 16.66
CA GLN A 93 -1.31 1.27 16.63
C GLN A 93 -1.84 1.44 15.21
N ALA A 94 -3.07 0.99 14.98
CA ALA A 94 -3.70 1.03 13.67
C ALA A 94 -3.78 2.45 13.11
N PHE A 95 -4.03 3.43 13.98
CA PHE A 95 -4.10 4.86 13.64
C PHE A 95 -2.78 5.42 13.05
N HIS A 96 -1.65 4.80 13.38
CA HIS A 96 -0.32 5.17 12.89
C HIS A 96 0.18 4.28 11.74
N THR A 97 -0.65 3.37 11.25
CA THR A 97 -0.40 2.58 10.04
C THR A 97 -1.02 3.26 8.84
N GLY A 98 -0.23 3.48 7.78
CA GLY A 98 -0.70 4.16 6.56
C GLY A 98 -1.58 3.27 5.67
N SER A 99 -2.28 3.86 4.71
CA SER A 99 -3.19 3.15 3.79
C SER A 99 -2.53 2.00 3.03
N GLY A 100 -1.27 2.17 2.60
CA GLY A 100 -0.54 1.10 1.90
C GLY A 100 -0.28 -0.13 2.79
N LEU A 101 -0.04 0.03 4.09
CA LEU A 101 0.12 -1.09 5.01
C LEU A 101 -1.22 -1.70 5.42
N HIS A 102 -2.28 -0.89 5.49
CA HIS A 102 -3.64 -1.41 5.65
C HIS A 102 -4.13 -2.20 4.43
N ALA A 103 -3.66 -1.85 3.22
CA ALA A 103 -3.87 -2.67 2.02
C ALA A 103 -3.22 -4.05 2.17
N VAL A 104 -2.02 -4.13 2.75
CA VAL A 104 -1.37 -5.42 3.09
C VAL A 104 -2.18 -6.20 4.12
N ASN A 105 -2.66 -5.54 5.18
CA ASN A 105 -3.53 -6.20 6.16
C ASN A 105 -4.76 -6.83 5.49
N LEU A 106 -5.44 -6.07 4.62
CA LEU A 106 -6.60 -6.55 3.88
C LEU A 106 -6.27 -7.73 2.95
N ALA A 107 -5.16 -7.67 2.23
CA ALA A 107 -4.70 -8.76 1.37
C ALA A 107 -4.52 -10.07 2.15
N LEU A 108 -3.90 -9.99 3.34
CA LEU A 108 -3.73 -11.15 4.22
C LEU A 108 -5.07 -11.69 4.74
N GLN A 109 -5.97 -10.81 5.18
CA GLN A 109 -7.31 -11.21 5.64
C GLN A 109 -8.15 -11.84 4.52
N ASN A 110 -7.90 -11.45 3.26
CA ASN A 110 -8.54 -12.01 2.09
C ASN A 110 -7.83 -13.27 1.55
N GLY A 111 -6.84 -13.81 2.28
CA GLY A 111 -6.20 -15.10 1.98
C GLY A 111 -5.20 -15.06 0.82
N ALA A 112 -4.46 -13.96 0.66
CA ALA A 112 -3.37 -13.89 -0.32
C ALA A 112 -2.28 -14.94 0.00
N ASP A 113 -1.76 -15.59 -1.05
CA ASP A 113 -0.57 -16.47 -0.98
C ASP A 113 0.71 -15.67 -1.23
N ILE A 114 0.63 -14.66 -2.11
CA ILE A 114 1.72 -13.76 -2.47
C ILE A 114 1.23 -12.32 -2.42
N VAL A 115 1.94 -11.48 -1.67
CA VAL A 115 1.69 -10.04 -1.56
C VAL A 115 2.79 -9.29 -2.32
N VAL A 116 2.43 -8.71 -3.45
CA VAL A 116 3.31 -7.90 -4.28
C VAL A 116 3.16 -6.43 -3.90
N LEU A 117 4.28 -5.77 -3.63
CA LEU A 117 4.36 -4.42 -3.07
C LEU A 117 5.00 -3.48 -4.08
N ILE A 118 4.21 -2.55 -4.62
CA ILE A 118 4.62 -1.57 -5.63
C ILE A 118 4.39 -0.15 -5.09
N GLY A 119 5.36 0.76 -5.25
CA GLY A 119 5.24 2.12 -4.71
C GLY A 119 5.39 2.22 -3.18
N HIS A 120 6.04 1.24 -2.56
CA HIS A 120 6.40 1.21 -1.14
C HIS A 120 7.89 1.56 -0.96
N ASP A 121 8.21 2.85 -1.07
CA ASP A 121 9.58 3.28 -1.36
C ASP A 121 10.46 3.46 -0.12
N PHE A 122 9.85 3.75 1.02
CA PHE A 122 10.44 4.15 2.31
C PHE A 122 11.27 5.45 2.29
N TRP A 123 12.07 5.67 1.26
CA TRP A 123 13.06 6.73 1.24
C TRP A 123 12.55 7.97 0.52
N ASP A 124 13.14 9.10 0.90
CA ASP A 124 12.91 10.38 0.28
C ASP A 124 13.41 10.44 -1.17
N THR A 125 12.96 11.47 -1.89
CA THR A 125 13.53 11.88 -3.17
C THR A 125 14.19 13.24 -2.95
N GLU A 126 15.52 13.27 -2.82
CA GLU A 126 16.31 14.49 -2.61
C GLU A 126 15.92 15.29 -1.35
N GLY A 127 15.69 14.59 -0.23
CA GLY A 127 15.29 15.16 1.06
C GLY A 127 13.81 15.58 1.14
N LYS A 128 13.04 15.36 0.07
CA LYS A 128 11.62 15.67 -0.01
C LYS A 128 10.78 14.41 0.14
N HIS A 129 9.55 14.57 0.62
CA HIS A 129 8.61 13.46 0.66
C HIS A 129 8.43 12.87 -0.75
N ASN A 130 8.42 11.53 -0.77
CA ASN A 130 8.32 10.73 -1.96
C ASN A 130 6.85 10.31 -2.13
N ASN A 131 6.14 10.98 -3.05
CA ASN A 131 4.76 10.65 -3.35
C ASN A 131 4.34 11.17 -4.73
N ILE A 132 3.81 10.30 -5.60
CA ILE A 132 3.39 10.68 -6.95
C ILE A 132 2.25 11.71 -6.97
N TYR A 133 1.45 11.80 -5.90
CA TYR A 133 0.34 12.75 -5.78
C TYR A 133 0.70 14.03 -5.02
N LYS A 134 1.98 14.26 -4.70
CA LYS A 134 2.41 15.50 -4.02
C LYS A 134 1.97 16.75 -4.79
N GLY A 135 1.50 17.76 -4.06
CA GLY A 135 0.99 19.01 -4.61
C GLY A 135 -0.46 18.96 -5.11
N THR A 136 -1.15 17.83 -4.97
CA THR A 136 -2.58 17.69 -5.35
C THR A 136 -3.51 17.81 -4.13
N GLU A 137 -4.84 17.85 -4.35
CA GLU A 137 -5.85 17.89 -3.28
C GLU A 137 -5.57 16.77 -2.26
N ASN A 138 -5.68 17.07 -0.96
CA ASN A 138 -5.43 16.17 0.17
C ASN A 138 -3.99 15.62 0.32
N TYR A 139 -3.00 16.15 -0.42
CA TYR A 139 -1.58 15.80 -0.25
C TYR A 139 -0.73 17.01 0.13
N TRP A 140 0.42 16.73 0.73
CA TRP A 140 1.43 17.75 1.00
C TRP A 140 1.98 18.36 -0.29
N GLY A 141 2.38 19.63 -0.23
CA GLY A 141 2.98 20.34 -1.36
C GLY A 141 4.34 19.77 -1.75
N ILE A 142 4.76 19.98 -3.01
CA ILE A 142 5.97 19.39 -3.60
C ILE A 142 7.27 19.63 -2.81
N GLU A 143 7.33 20.72 -2.04
CA GLU A 143 8.49 21.11 -1.20
C GLU A 143 8.43 20.54 0.22
N HIS A 144 7.43 19.71 0.56
CA HIS A 144 7.32 19.14 1.89
C HIS A 144 8.48 18.18 2.18
N HIS A 145 9.01 18.28 3.39
CA HIS A 145 10.12 17.47 3.90
C HIS A 145 9.80 15.97 3.88
N ALA A 146 10.84 15.15 3.81
CA ALA A 146 10.74 13.70 3.92
C ALA A 146 10.00 13.24 5.18
N ILE A 147 9.22 12.17 5.05
CA ILE A 147 8.59 11.50 6.18
C ILE A 147 9.51 10.40 6.68
N ASP A 148 9.71 10.30 7.99
CA ASP A 148 10.48 9.22 8.62
C ASP A 148 9.78 7.86 8.39
N PRO A 149 10.44 6.88 7.73
CA PRO A 149 9.83 5.60 7.40
C PRO A 149 9.91 4.55 8.51
N SER A 150 10.52 4.85 9.66
CA SER A 150 10.81 3.87 10.72
C SER A 150 9.58 3.11 11.20
N PHE A 151 8.41 3.75 11.22
CA PHE A 151 7.15 3.08 11.58
C PHE A 151 6.75 2.08 10.50
N TRP A 152 6.81 2.47 9.24
CA TRP A 152 6.44 1.58 8.13
C TRP A 152 7.35 0.37 8.06
N ILE A 153 8.66 0.56 8.24
CA ILE A 153 9.65 -0.53 8.25
C ILE A 153 9.32 -1.55 9.35
N LYS A 154 9.11 -1.09 10.59
CA LYS A 154 8.75 -1.96 11.71
C LYS A 154 7.39 -2.64 11.54
N GLN A 155 6.42 -1.95 10.94
CA GLN A 155 5.10 -2.52 10.67
C GLN A 155 5.15 -3.61 9.59
N PHE A 156 5.99 -3.45 8.57
CA PHE A 156 6.27 -4.52 7.61
C PHE A 156 6.92 -5.73 8.26
N GLU A 157 7.90 -5.53 9.14
CA GLU A 157 8.51 -6.62 9.91
C GLU A 157 7.46 -7.39 10.73
N LEU A 158 6.48 -6.71 11.33
CA LEU A 158 5.37 -7.39 12.01
C LEU A 158 4.56 -8.28 11.06
N PHE A 159 4.26 -7.81 9.84
CA PHE A 159 3.57 -8.63 8.85
C PHE A 159 4.40 -9.85 8.41
N PHE A 160 5.71 -9.67 8.17
CA PHE A 160 6.59 -10.77 7.76
C PHE A 160 6.63 -11.89 8.81
N ASN A 161 6.72 -11.50 10.09
CA ASN A 161 6.73 -12.45 11.20
C ASN A 161 5.34 -13.06 11.48
N TYR A 162 4.26 -12.30 11.28
CA TYR A 162 2.91 -12.78 11.48
C TYR A 162 2.49 -13.82 10.42
N ALA A 163 2.94 -13.64 9.19
CA ALA A 163 2.55 -14.46 8.04
C ALA A 163 3.78 -15.12 7.38
N PRO A 164 4.48 -16.04 8.07
CA PRO A 164 5.72 -16.65 7.57
C PRO A 164 5.50 -17.50 6.31
N ASP A 165 4.30 -18.03 6.10
CA ASP A 165 3.94 -18.84 4.94
C ASP A 165 3.57 -18.00 3.69
N ILE A 166 3.47 -16.66 3.84
CA ILE A 166 3.11 -15.75 2.76
C ILE A 166 4.35 -15.09 2.19
N GLN A 167 4.49 -15.11 0.87
CA GLN A 167 5.60 -14.45 0.19
C GLN A 167 5.30 -12.96 -0.01
N PHE A 168 6.15 -12.09 0.55
CA PHE A 168 6.13 -10.66 0.28
C PHE A 168 7.17 -10.33 -0.79
N VAL A 169 6.77 -9.59 -1.83
CA VAL A 169 7.65 -9.25 -2.96
C VAL A 169 7.67 -7.74 -3.15
N PHE A 170 8.78 -7.09 -2.82
CA PHE A 170 8.97 -5.66 -3.07
C PHE A 170 9.48 -5.43 -4.49
N CYS A 171 8.73 -4.68 -5.29
CA CYS A 171 9.06 -4.39 -6.68
C CYS A 171 9.50 -2.95 -6.83
N GLN A 172 10.72 -2.75 -7.35
CA GLN A 172 11.34 -1.43 -7.54
C GLN A 172 11.99 -1.34 -8.93
N PRO A 173 11.97 -0.18 -9.63
CA PRO A 173 12.46 -0.06 -11.01
C PRO A 173 13.98 -0.29 -11.15
N ARG A 174 14.75 -0.08 -10.06
CA ARG A 174 16.20 -0.35 -10.01
C ARG A 174 16.54 -1.05 -8.71
N ILE A 175 16.06 -2.27 -8.56
CA ILE A 175 16.11 -3.01 -7.29
C ILE A 175 17.53 -3.16 -6.72
N GLU A 176 18.54 -3.27 -7.58
CA GLU A 176 19.97 -3.34 -7.18
C GLU A 176 20.49 -2.07 -6.51
N HIS A 177 19.85 -0.92 -6.78
CA HIS A 177 20.21 0.38 -6.22
C HIS A 177 19.23 0.87 -5.17
N TRP A 178 18.11 0.19 -4.98
CA TRP A 178 17.17 0.55 -3.94
C TRP A 178 17.74 0.15 -2.59
N ARG A 179 17.76 1.11 -1.66
CA ARG A 179 18.24 0.87 -0.29
C ARG A 179 17.25 -0.06 0.41
N LYS A 180 17.65 -1.28 0.71
CA LYS A 180 16.84 -2.18 1.55
C LYS A 180 16.92 -1.72 3.00
N PRO A 181 15.84 -1.81 3.80
CA PRO A 181 15.92 -1.55 5.23
C PRO A 181 16.96 -2.45 5.91
N ASP A 182 17.70 -1.88 6.86
CA ASP A 182 18.77 -2.59 7.55
C ASP A 182 18.19 -3.77 8.35
N GLY A 183 18.79 -4.95 8.22
CA GLY A 183 18.38 -6.15 8.95
C GLY A 183 17.25 -6.96 8.30
N TRP A 184 16.72 -6.54 7.15
CA TRP A 184 15.73 -7.35 6.40
C TRP A 184 16.39 -8.57 5.76
N GLN A 185 16.39 -9.68 6.51
CA GLN A 185 16.87 -11.02 6.09
C GLN A 185 15.79 -12.08 6.39
N PHE A 186 14.57 -11.84 5.91
CA PHE A 186 13.44 -12.73 6.09
C PHE A 186 13.33 -13.69 4.90
N GLU A 187 13.09 -14.97 5.14
CA GLU A 187 12.97 -15.99 4.09
C GLU A 187 11.75 -15.74 3.18
N ASN A 188 10.69 -15.15 3.73
CA ASN A 188 9.46 -14.84 3.04
C ASN A 188 9.43 -13.40 2.45
N VAL A 189 10.59 -12.76 2.28
CA VAL A 189 10.69 -11.43 1.67
C VAL A 189 11.65 -11.47 0.48
N GLN A 190 11.12 -11.09 -0.69
CA GLN A 190 11.84 -11.04 -1.96
C GLN A 190 11.82 -9.62 -2.54
N PHE A 191 12.73 -9.38 -3.46
CA PHE A 191 13.00 -8.08 -4.04
C PHE A 191 13.18 -8.25 -5.54
N GLU A 192 12.27 -7.69 -6.33
CA GLU A 192 12.22 -7.88 -7.77
C GLU A 192 12.27 -6.55 -8.52
N ASN A 193 12.71 -6.61 -9.79
CA ASN A 193 12.64 -5.45 -10.64
C ASN A 193 11.19 -5.21 -11.09
N LEU A 194 10.70 -3.99 -10.91
CA LEU A 194 9.33 -3.63 -11.31
C LEU A 194 9.10 -3.81 -12.81
N GLY A 195 10.13 -3.56 -13.64
CA GLY A 195 10.01 -3.62 -15.10
C GLY A 195 9.85 -5.03 -15.66
N SER A 196 10.13 -6.08 -14.88
CA SER A 196 10.02 -7.48 -15.33
C SER A 196 8.84 -8.22 -14.70
N ILE A 197 8.02 -7.56 -13.88
CA ILE A 197 7.01 -8.26 -13.08
C ILE A 197 5.89 -8.84 -13.95
N VAL A 198 5.40 -8.08 -14.94
CA VAL A 198 4.31 -8.52 -15.82
C VAL A 198 4.78 -9.72 -16.65
N ASP A 199 5.96 -9.63 -17.26
CA ASP A 199 6.57 -10.74 -18.00
C ASP A 199 6.73 -12.01 -17.14
N ALA A 200 7.04 -11.86 -15.85
CA ALA A 200 7.16 -12.99 -14.92
C ALA A 200 5.80 -13.61 -14.58
N LEU A 201 4.76 -12.79 -14.42
CA LEU A 201 3.38 -13.23 -14.17
C LEU A 201 2.76 -13.93 -15.39
N ASP A 202 3.07 -13.47 -16.60
CA ASP A 202 2.64 -14.11 -17.86
C ASP A 202 3.24 -15.50 -18.08
N GLN A 203 4.33 -15.83 -17.37
CA GLN A 203 5.04 -17.11 -17.47
C GLN A 203 4.66 -18.12 -16.37
N SER A 204 3.89 -17.70 -15.35
CA SER A 204 3.48 -18.52 -14.20
C SER A 204 2.13 -19.21 -14.40
#